data_AF-A0AA39NSJ7-F1
#
_entry.id   AF-A0AA39NSJ7-F1
#
_cell.length_a   1.000
_cell.length_b   1.000
_cell.length_c   1.000
_cell.angle_alpha   90.00
_cell.angle_beta   90.00
_cell.angle_gamma   90.00
#
_symmetry.space_group_name_H-M   'P 1'
#
loop_
_entity.id
_entity.type
_entity.pdbx_description
1 polymer ?
#
loop_
_entity_poly.entity_id
_entity_poly.type
_entity_poly.pdbx_seq_one_letter_code
_entity_poly.pdbx_strand_id
1 'polypeptide(L)'
;MPGGNPNKRQKTSEDQNRLNNPPPPEDNDSRERGRKTNLDHSHPMPFKFPDPRATANLPMATDHFPYNKFMRSGEEPTTLPAGSAVPYMDATFPCIFIPWNHITVGFPEEIRKAITASPEKFIAAVPFGAGPKFYTENHRADLLLKTFLDTLDFPEKGKLTDFGKFLLWNQCFTTASHSVWNLIPFNLKELAWTITAFQGNIVSNDLDLIAKALACIKAATWRDTSIQNLVKCITQSQGCSGNPAELTVMMTHSWRLSYIETRNFNDNKGPVFLLTGQPITDNLDMHRAIAAHIRRLRIRVNYQQLINVDKIIRCDWCKNQNHPSHACPFLEVDSTWYGLSTDKLRLPC
;
A
#
# COMPACT_ATOMS: atom_id res chain seq x y z
N MET A 1 -39.13 41.87 -22.17
CA MET A 1 -39.51 40.69 -21.37
C MET A 1 -38.23 39.94 -20.96
N PRO A 2 -37.66 40.19 -19.77
CA PRO A 2 -36.56 39.38 -19.26
C PRO A 2 -37.10 38.32 -18.27
N GLY A 3 -36.81 37.05 -18.56
CA GLY A 3 -37.20 35.90 -17.75
C GLY A 3 -36.34 35.78 -16.49
N GLY A 4 -36.99 35.79 -15.33
CA GLY A 4 -36.37 35.58 -14.03
C GLY A 4 -36.07 34.10 -13.77
N ASN A 5 -34.92 33.85 -13.16
CA ASN A 5 -34.40 32.54 -12.78
C ASN A 5 -34.88 32.18 -11.35
N PRO A 6 -35.67 31.11 -11.13
CA PRO A 6 -36.10 30.72 -9.79
C PRO A 6 -35.27 29.53 -9.31
N ASN A 7 -34.23 29.79 -8.52
CA ASN A 7 -33.66 28.78 -7.62
C ASN A 7 -32.85 29.43 -6.50
N LYS A 8 -33.54 30.07 -5.56
CA LYS A 8 -33.00 30.36 -4.22
C LYS A 8 -33.40 29.22 -3.30
N ARG A 9 -32.47 28.30 -3.04
CA ARG A 9 -32.55 27.36 -1.90
C ARG A 9 -32.65 28.17 -0.61
N GLN A 10 -33.77 28.06 0.09
CA GLN A 10 -33.91 28.52 1.46
C GLN A 10 -33.01 27.64 2.36
N LYS A 11 -32.00 28.25 2.98
CA LYS A 11 -31.27 27.64 4.09
C LYS A 11 -32.23 27.58 5.29
N THR A 12 -32.33 26.40 5.89
CA THR A 12 -33.09 26.16 7.12
C THR A 12 -32.45 26.91 8.29
N SER A 13 -33.28 27.36 9.23
CA SER A 13 -32.91 28.20 10.38
C SER A 13 -31.97 27.53 11.40
N GLU A 14 -31.67 26.23 11.25
CA GLU A 14 -30.70 25.52 12.09
C GLU A 14 -29.24 25.85 11.74
N ASP A 15 -28.95 26.27 10.51
CA ASP A 15 -27.58 26.62 10.08
C ASP A 15 -27.12 28.02 10.54
N GLN A 16 -28.06 28.91 10.89
CA GLN A 16 -27.71 30.25 11.39
C GLN A 16 -27.33 30.25 12.88
N ASN A 17 -27.73 29.24 13.65
CA ASN A 17 -27.39 29.15 15.08
C ASN A 17 -25.99 28.56 15.35
N ARG A 18 -25.27 28.06 14.34
CA ARG A 18 -23.87 27.60 14.48
C ARG A 18 -22.81 28.68 14.28
N LEU A 19 -23.19 29.87 13.83
CA LEU A 19 -22.26 30.97 13.52
C LEU A 19 -22.07 31.98 14.66
N ASN A 20 -22.83 31.87 15.75
CA ASN A 20 -22.81 32.85 16.85
C ASN A 20 -22.28 32.30 18.19
N ASN A 21 -21.83 31.04 18.24
CA ASN A 21 -21.15 30.54 19.42
C ASN A 21 -19.66 30.85 19.30
N PRO A 22 -19.07 31.67 20.19
CA PRO A 22 -17.63 31.81 20.24
C PRO A 22 -17.01 30.43 20.45
N PRO A 23 -15.87 30.12 19.80
CA PRO A 23 -15.17 28.89 20.06
C PRO A 23 -14.90 28.79 21.57
N PRO A 24 -15.05 27.59 22.18
CA PRO A 24 -14.61 27.40 23.55
C PRO A 24 -13.13 27.84 23.64
N PRO A 25 -12.70 28.47 24.75
CA PRO A 25 -11.32 28.88 24.90
C PRO A 25 -10.43 27.68 24.62
N GLU A 26 -9.56 27.81 23.63
CA GLU A 26 -8.50 26.85 23.38
C GLU A 26 -7.66 26.80 24.65
N ASP A 27 -7.80 25.72 25.42
CA ASP A 27 -6.85 25.33 26.45
C ASP A 27 -5.52 25.06 25.74
N ASN A 28 -4.77 26.13 25.54
CA ASN A 28 -3.36 26.15 25.21
C ASN A 28 -2.58 25.66 26.45
N ASP A 29 -2.82 24.42 26.86
CA ASP A 29 -1.88 23.69 27.71
C ASP A 29 -0.78 23.10 26.80
N SER A 30 -0.10 24.00 26.08
CA SER A 30 1.19 23.77 25.44
C SER A 30 2.28 23.73 26.52
N ARG A 31 2.11 22.79 27.47
CA ARG A 31 3.22 22.23 28.22
C ARG A 31 3.95 21.24 27.33
N GLU A 32 4.62 21.76 26.30
CA GLU A 32 5.88 21.19 25.84
C GLU A 32 6.85 21.32 27.01
N ARG A 33 6.77 20.36 27.96
CA ARG A 33 7.85 20.09 28.88
C ARG A 33 9.04 19.76 28.00
N GLY A 34 9.91 20.74 27.81
CA GLY A 34 11.25 20.60 27.30
C GLY A 34 12.01 19.64 28.21
N ARG A 35 11.74 18.34 28.08
CA ARG A 35 12.53 17.28 28.65
C ARG A 35 13.78 17.23 27.78
N LYS A 36 14.69 18.18 28.02
CA LYS A 36 16.10 18.07 27.64
C LYS A 36 16.62 16.85 28.41
N THR A 37 16.42 15.67 27.83
CA THR A 37 17.19 14.50 28.21
C THR A 37 18.62 14.81 27.81
N ASN A 38 19.36 15.45 28.71
CA ASN A 38 20.81 15.39 28.73
C ASN A 38 21.16 13.93 29.03
N LEU A 39 20.94 13.06 28.03
CA LEU A 39 21.47 11.71 28.03
C LEU A 39 22.96 11.90 27.84
N ASP A 40 23.69 11.81 28.94
CA ASP A 40 25.13 11.65 28.94
C ASP A 40 25.46 10.38 28.12
N HIS A 41 25.77 10.57 26.84
CA HIS A 41 26.01 9.50 25.85
C HIS A 41 27.41 8.86 26.00
N SER A 42 28.08 9.05 27.13
CA SER A 42 29.48 8.64 27.30
C SER A 42 29.66 7.16 27.66
N HIS A 43 28.61 6.42 28.00
CA HIS A 43 28.73 4.97 28.18
C HIS A 43 28.68 4.22 26.85
N PRO A 44 29.76 3.53 26.44
CA PRO A 44 29.78 2.74 25.22
C PRO A 44 28.71 1.65 25.31
N MET A 45 27.82 1.58 24.33
CA MET A 45 26.86 0.48 24.27
C MET A 45 27.62 -0.84 24.14
N PRO A 46 27.32 -1.85 24.98
CA PRO A 46 28.06 -3.12 24.97
C PRO A 46 27.84 -3.94 23.68
N PHE A 47 26.79 -3.62 22.91
CA PHE A 47 26.49 -4.28 21.65
C PHE A 47 27.20 -3.59 20.48
N LYS A 48 28.04 -4.34 19.77
CA LYS A 48 28.70 -3.88 18.54
C LYS A 48 27.76 -4.10 17.35
N PHE A 49 27.23 -3.02 16.79
CA PHE A 49 26.41 -3.11 15.58
C PHE A 49 27.21 -3.69 14.40
N PRO A 50 26.58 -4.52 13.55
CA PRO A 50 27.18 -4.92 12.29
C PRO A 50 27.32 -3.72 11.35
N ASP A 51 28.06 -3.88 10.25
CA ASP A 51 28.07 -2.88 9.19
C ASP A 51 26.68 -2.81 8.54
N PRO A 52 25.97 -1.67 8.59
CA PRO A 52 24.66 -1.52 7.96
C PRO A 52 24.66 -1.69 6.43
N ARG A 53 25.84 -1.67 5.78
CA ARG A 53 26.03 -1.96 4.36
C ARG A 53 26.26 -3.44 4.05
N ALA A 54 26.62 -4.25 5.03
CA ALA A 54 26.91 -5.66 4.83
C ALA A 54 25.61 -6.46 4.64
N THR A 55 25.01 -6.37 3.46
CA THR A 55 23.75 -7.05 3.10
C THR A 55 23.95 -8.39 2.39
N ALA A 56 25.17 -8.70 1.94
CA ALA A 56 25.46 -9.87 1.09
C ALA A 56 25.09 -11.22 1.74
N ASN A 57 25.10 -11.31 3.06
CA ASN A 57 24.79 -12.55 3.80
C ASN A 57 23.42 -12.53 4.48
N LEU A 58 22.63 -11.47 4.27
CA LEU A 58 21.30 -11.40 4.88
C LEU A 58 20.32 -12.12 3.96
N PRO A 59 19.48 -13.03 4.49
CA PRO A 59 18.41 -13.61 3.71
C PRO A 59 17.55 -12.46 3.20
N MET A 60 17.62 -12.20 1.89
CA MET A 60 16.72 -11.24 1.30
C MET A 60 15.34 -11.88 1.42
N ALA A 61 14.39 -11.16 2.04
CA ALA A 61 12.99 -11.59 2.08
C ALA A 61 12.33 -11.49 0.68
N THR A 62 13.07 -11.78 -0.41
CA THR A 62 12.60 -11.75 -1.81
C THR A 62 11.33 -12.52 -1.97
N ASP A 63 11.27 -13.71 -1.37
CA ASP A 63 10.18 -14.65 -1.58
C ASP A 63 8.90 -14.19 -0.85
N HIS A 64 9.09 -13.42 0.23
CA HIS A 64 8.00 -12.82 0.99
C HIS A 64 7.62 -11.42 0.50
N PHE A 65 8.46 -10.75 -0.28
CA PHE A 65 8.21 -9.39 -0.74
C PHE A 65 7.06 -9.37 -1.75
N PRO A 66 5.87 -8.88 -1.37
CA PRO A 66 4.66 -9.08 -2.18
C PRO A 66 4.74 -8.34 -3.51
N TYR A 67 5.49 -7.24 -3.56
CA TYR A 67 5.61 -6.39 -4.74
C TYR A 67 6.53 -6.94 -5.84
N ASN A 68 7.30 -7.99 -5.57
CA ASN A 68 8.10 -8.70 -6.60
C ASN A 68 7.35 -9.89 -7.20
N LYS A 69 6.18 -10.23 -6.67
CA LYS A 69 5.38 -11.33 -7.21
C LYS A 69 4.73 -10.87 -8.50
N PHE A 70 4.62 -11.77 -9.44
CA PHE A 70 3.82 -11.59 -10.64
C PHE A 70 2.51 -12.36 -10.48
N MET A 71 1.49 -11.97 -11.24
CA MET A 71 0.30 -12.79 -11.40
C MET A 71 0.70 -14.20 -11.85
N ARG A 72 -0.14 -15.17 -11.54
CA ARG A 72 0.08 -16.59 -11.83
C ARG A 72 1.29 -17.19 -11.13
N SER A 73 1.80 -16.51 -10.09
CA SER A 73 2.78 -17.09 -9.18
C SER A 73 2.10 -18.08 -8.24
N GLY A 74 2.77 -19.20 -7.98
CA GLY A 74 2.27 -20.30 -7.14
C GLY A 74 1.81 -21.50 -7.96
N GLU A 75 1.02 -22.36 -7.32
CA GLU A 75 0.46 -23.56 -7.95
C GLU A 75 -0.66 -23.16 -8.92
N GLU A 76 -0.55 -23.62 -10.17
CA GLU A 76 -1.60 -23.44 -11.17
C GLU A 76 -2.87 -24.17 -10.72
N PRO A 77 -4.06 -23.54 -10.82
CA PRO A 77 -5.31 -24.21 -10.51
C PRO A 77 -5.48 -25.47 -11.36
N THR A 78 -5.87 -26.57 -10.72
CA THR A 78 -6.14 -27.85 -11.41
C THR A 78 -7.29 -27.77 -12.40
N THR A 79 -8.19 -26.80 -12.19
CA THR A 79 -9.37 -26.57 -13.02
C THR A 79 -9.28 -25.18 -13.63
N LEU A 80 -9.16 -25.14 -14.96
CA LEU A 80 -9.28 -23.92 -15.77
C LEU A 80 -10.68 -23.86 -16.38
N PRO A 81 -11.19 -22.67 -16.76
CA PRO A 81 -12.47 -22.59 -17.45
C PRO A 81 -12.41 -23.35 -18.77
N ALA A 82 -13.39 -24.22 -19.04
CA ALA A 82 -13.45 -25.05 -20.26
C ALA A 82 -13.56 -24.21 -21.55
N GLY A 83 -13.92 -22.94 -21.37
CA GLY A 83 -13.87 -21.87 -22.35
C GLY A 83 -14.27 -20.58 -21.66
N SER A 84 -14.01 -19.45 -22.31
CA SER A 84 -14.66 -18.19 -21.94
C SER A 84 -15.23 -17.56 -23.19
N ALA A 85 -16.52 -17.23 -23.14
CA ALA A 85 -17.13 -16.40 -24.18
C ALA A 85 -16.53 -14.98 -24.19
N VAL A 86 -15.87 -14.58 -23.11
CA VAL A 86 -15.20 -13.29 -22.98
C VAL A 86 -13.69 -13.52 -23.03
N PRO A 87 -13.00 -13.00 -24.06
CA PRO A 87 -11.54 -13.01 -24.07
C PRO A 87 -11.02 -12.27 -22.85
N TYR A 88 -10.19 -12.92 -22.05
CA TYR A 88 -9.38 -12.24 -21.05
C TYR A 88 -7.92 -12.37 -21.45
N MET A 89 -7.13 -11.36 -21.09
CA MET A 89 -5.76 -11.24 -21.59
C MET A 89 -4.84 -12.28 -20.95
N ASP A 90 -4.03 -12.93 -21.78
CA ASP A 90 -2.99 -13.88 -21.36
C ASP A 90 -1.66 -13.17 -21.04
N ALA A 91 -1.73 -12.02 -20.35
CA ALA A 91 -0.54 -11.25 -19.99
C ALA A 91 -0.23 -11.39 -18.51
N THR A 92 1.07 -11.41 -18.19
CA THR A 92 1.56 -11.43 -16.82
C THR A 92 1.84 -10.01 -16.35
N PHE A 93 1.23 -9.60 -15.24
CA PHE A 93 1.46 -8.31 -14.59
C PHE A 93 2.09 -8.49 -13.22
N PRO A 94 2.71 -7.44 -12.64
CA PRO A 94 3.05 -7.43 -11.23
C PRO A 94 1.80 -7.64 -10.36
N CYS A 95 1.94 -8.48 -9.34
CA CYS A 95 0.89 -8.77 -8.38
C CYS A 95 0.51 -7.49 -7.63
N ILE A 96 -0.79 -7.21 -7.53
CA ILE A 96 -1.26 -6.09 -6.72
C ILE A 96 -1.40 -6.53 -5.28
N PHE A 97 -0.73 -5.79 -4.40
CA PHE A 97 -0.84 -5.97 -2.97
C PHE A 97 -1.53 -4.75 -2.35
N ILE A 98 -2.68 -4.98 -1.72
CA ILE A 98 -3.40 -3.97 -0.94
C ILE A 98 -3.60 -4.52 0.46
N PRO A 99 -2.97 -3.92 1.49
CA PRO A 99 -3.14 -4.34 2.88
C PRO A 99 -4.61 -4.40 3.31
N TRP A 100 -4.95 -5.35 4.18
CA TRP A 100 -6.30 -5.52 4.75
C TRP A 100 -6.88 -4.18 5.26
N ASN A 101 -6.09 -3.46 6.04
CA ASN A 101 -6.50 -2.20 6.63
C ASN A 101 -6.67 -1.07 5.62
N HIS A 102 -6.22 -1.22 4.37
CA HIS A 102 -6.46 -0.26 3.30
C HIS A 102 -7.67 -0.64 2.46
N ILE A 103 -7.85 -1.93 2.17
CA ILE A 103 -8.95 -2.41 1.32
C ILE A 103 -10.30 -2.28 2.02
N THR A 104 -10.33 -2.35 3.37
CA THR A 104 -11.57 -2.22 4.14
C THR A 104 -11.81 -0.82 4.74
N VAL A 105 -11.01 0.19 4.38
CA VAL A 105 -11.27 1.59 4.81
C VAL A 105 -12.58 2.03 4.16
N GLY A 106 -13.65 2.06 4.95
CA GLY A 106 -14.99 2.43 4.49
C GLY A 106 -15.98 1.26 4.40
N PHE A 107 -15.56 0.03 4.69
CA PHE A 107 -16.52 -1.08 4.79
C PHE A 107 -17.33 -0.94 6.09
N PRO A 108 -18.64 -1.24 6.07
CA PRO A 108 -19.46 -1.37 7.28
C PRO A 108 -18.86 -2.38 8.26
N GLU A 109 -19.06 -2.17 9.56
CA GLU A 109 -18.47 -3.01 10.61
C GLU A 109 -18.92 -4.47 10.49
N GLU A 110 -20.18 -4.71 10.10
CA GLU A 110 -20.77 -6.03 9.93
C GLU A 110 -20.05 -6.81 8.82
N ILE A 111 -19.75 -6.15 7.70
CA ILE A 111 -19.01 -6.74 6.58
C ILE A 111 -17.57 -7.04 7.01
N ARG A 112 -16.92 -6.11 7.73
CA ARG A 112 -15.58 -6.33 8.26
C ARG A 112 -15.54 -7.52 9.22
N LYS A 113 -16.53 -7.66 10.10
CA LYS A 113 -16.67 -8.82 11.01
C LYS A 113 -16.85 -10.11 10.23
N ALA A 114 -17.71 -10.12 9.22
CA ALA A 114 -17.96 -11.30 8.38
C ALA A 114 -16.67 -11.75 7.65
N ILE A 115 -15.93 -10.82 7.04
CA ILE A 115 -14.66 -11.13 6.38
C ILE A 115 -13.60 -11.55 7.40
N THR A 116 -13.54 -10.93 8.57
CA THR A 116 -12.60 -11.33 9.63
C THR A 116 -12.86 -12.75 10.12
N ALA A 117 -14.13 -13.16 10.20
CA ALA A 117 -14.52 -14.49 10.66
C ALA A 117 -14.27 -15.60 9.63
N SER A 118 -14.21 -15.28 8.33
CA SER A 118 -14.00 -16.27 7.26
C SER A 118 -13.37 -15.61 6.02
N PRO A 119 -12.12 -15.11 6.10
CA PRO A 119 -11.52 -14.33 5.02
C PRO A 119 -11.42 -15.10 3.70
N GLU A 120 -11.24 -16.41 3.78
CA GLU A 120 -11.18 -17.34 2.65
C GLU A 120 -12.48 -17.44 1.85
N LYS A 121 -13.61 -16.95 2.38
CA LYS A 121 -14.90 -16.93 1.67
C LYS A 121 -15.11 -15.67 0.83
N PHE A 122 -14.21 -14.71 0.93
CA PHE A 122 -14.35 -13.41 0.27
C PHE A 122 -13.14 -13.12 -0.62
N ILE A 123 -13.41 -12.49 -1.75
CA ILE A 123 -12.41 -11.92 -2.65
C ILE A 123 -12.78 -10.46 -2.83
N ALA A 124 -11.79 -9.57 -2.70
CA ALA A 124 -12.01 -8.17 -3.00
C ALA A 124 -11.83 -7.93 -4.51
N ALA A 125 -12.80 -7.27 -5.13
CA ALA A 125 -12.67 -6.82 -6.51
C ALA A 125 -12.43 -5.30 -6.53
N VAL A 126 -11.26 -4.90 -7.02
CA VAL A 126 -10.81 -3.50 -7.07
C VAL A 126 -10.70 -3.07 -8.52
N PRO A 127 -11.58 -2.18 -9.00
CA PRO A 127 -11.47 -1.68 -10.37
C PRO A 127 -10.18 -0.85 -10.51
N PHE A 128 -9.50 -1.04 -11.63
CA PHE A 128 -8.38 -0.18 -12.02
C PHE A 128 -8.88 1.23 -12.27
N GLY A 129 -8.16 2.23 -11.75
CA GLY A 129 -8.64 3.61 -11.82
C GLY A 129 -9.83 3.89 -10.90
N ALA A 130 -10.13 3.01 -9.92
CA ALA A 130 -11.21 3.21 -8.95
C ALA A 130 -11.11 4.58 -8.27
N GLY A 131 -11.96 5.50 -8.72
CA GLY A 131 -12.08 6.86 -8.25
C GLY A 131 -13.46 7.41 -8.62
N PRO A 132 -13.81 8.64 -8.20
CA PRO A 132 -15.12 9.21 -8.46
C PRO A 132 -15.52 9.14 -9.94
N LYS A 133 -14.58 9.41 -10.86
CA LYS A 133 -14.79 9.33 -12.30
C LYS A 133 -15.21 7.92 -12.76
N PHE A 134 -14.53 6.87 -12.29
CA PHE A 134 -14.86 5.48 -12.65
C PHE A 134 -16.31 5.15 -12.30
N TYR A 135 -16.77 5.50 -11.10
CA TYR A 135 -18.14 5.18 -10.67
C TYR A 135 -19.21 6.09 -11.31
N THR A 136 -18.86 7.32 -11.70
CA THR A 136 -19.74 8.14 -12.54
C THR A 136 -19.96 7.50 -13.92
N GLU A 137 -18.91 6.95 -14.51
CA GLU A 137 -18.96 6.28 -15.82
C GLU A 137 -19.51 4.85 -15.73
N ASN A 138 -19.37 4.19 -14.58
CA ASN A 138 -19.74 2.80 -14.33
C ASN A 138 -20.63 2.68 -13.08
N HIS A 139 -21.77 3.37 -13.06
CA HIS A 139 -22.70 3.41 -11.91
C HIS A 139 -23.24 2.03 -11.48
N ARG A 140 -23.14 1.01 -12.35
CA ARG A 140 -23.43 -0.41 -12.07
C ARG A 140 -22.21 -1.32 -12.24
N ALA A 141 -21.04 -0.88 -11.77
CA ALA A 141 -19.82 -1.67 -11.82
C ALA A 141 -19.97 -3.07 -11.17
N ASP A 142 -20.85 -3.19 -10.17
CA ASP A 142 -21.27 -4.46 -9.57
C ASP A 142 -21.87 -5.43 -10.60
N LEU A 143 -22.76 -4.96 -11.47
CA LEU A 143 -23.37 -5.78 -12.51
C LEU A 143 -22.39 -6.12 -13.62
N LEU A 144 -21.48 -5.21 -13.96
CA LEU A 144 -20.45 -5.47 -14.97
C LEU A 144 -19.53 -6.60 -14.51
N LEU A 145 -19.06 -6.54 -13.26
CA LEU A 145 -18.26 -7.60 -12.67
C LEU A 145 -19.05 -8.92 -12.59
N LYS A 146 -20.30 -8.87 -12.10
CA LYS A 146 -21.16 -10.07 -12.02
C LYS A 146 -21.34 -10.72 -13.39
N THR A 147 -21.69 -9.92 -14.41
CA THR A 147 -21.89 -10.42 -15.78
C THR A 147 -20.62 -11.08 -16.31
N PHE A 148 -19.46 -10.47 -16.09
CA PHE A 148 -18.17 -11.06 -16.45
C PHE A 148 -17.94 -12.40 -15.74
N LEU A 149 -18.11 -12.47 -14.42
CA LEU A 149 -17.94 -13.72 -13.66
C LEU A 149 -18.94 -14.81 -14.09
N ASP A 150 -20.16 -14.42 -14.46
CA ASP A 150 -21.17 -15.34 -14.98
C ASP A 150 -20.75 -15.95 -16.33
N THR A 151 -19.90 -15.27 -17.12
CA THR A 151 -19.38 -15.79 -18.42
C THR A 151 -18.24 -16.80 -18.30
N LEU A 152 -17.57 -16.89 -17.14
CA LEU A 152 -16.48 -17.85 -16.94
C LEU A 152 -17.07 -19.24 -16.74
N ASP A 153 -16.90 -20.18 -17.67
CA ASP A 153 -17.53 -21.51 -17.56
C ASP A 153 -16.76 -22.41 -16.59
N PHE A 154 -17.27 -22.54 -15.37
CA PHE A 154 -16.70 -23.37 -14.31
C PHE A 154 -17.72 -24.41 -13.85
N PRO A 155 -17.36 -25.70 -13.79
CA PRO A 155 -18.28 -26.77 -13.43
C PRO A 155 -18.81 -26.66 -11.98
N GLU A 156 -18.09 -25.97 -11.09
CA GLU A 156 -18.46 -25.83 -9.67
C GLU A 156 -18.38 -24.36 -9.16
N LYS A 157 -19.08 -23.42 -9.80
CA LYS A 157 -19.13 -21.99 -9.34
C LYS A 157 -19.63 -21.82 -7.89
N GLY A 158 -20.33 -22.80 -7.34
CA GLY A 158 -20.97 -22.73 -6.02
C GLY A 158 -20.04 -22.91 -4.82
N LYS A 159 -18.78 -23.36 -5.02
CA LYS A 159 -17.78 -23.46 -3.95
C LYS A 159 -16.56 -22.63 -4.33
N LEU A 160 -16.06 -21.84 -3.37
CA LEU A 160 -14.86 -21.01 -3.53
C LEU A 160 -13.56 -21.86 -3.53
N THR A 161 -13.59 -23.04 -4.14
CA THR A 161 -12.46 -23.96 -4.21
C THR A 161 -11.61 -23.62 -5.42
N ASP A 162 -11.94 -24.12 -6.61
CA ASP A 162 -11.07 -23.96 -7.77
C ASP A 162 -11.34 -22.67 -8.54
N PHE A 163 -12.60 -22.21 -8.56
CA PHE A 163 -12.94 -20.93 -9.17
C PHE A 163 -12.24 -19.77 -8.45
N GLY A 164 -12.29 -19.75 -7.11
CA GLY A 164 -11.59 -18.74 -6.31
C GLY A 164 -10.08 -18.76 -6.52
N LYS A 165 -9.47 -19.96 -6.54
CA LYS A 165 -8.04 -20.14 -6.84
C LYS A 165 -7.69 -19.59 -8.24
N PHE A 166 -8.50 -19.88 -9.25
CA PHE A 166 -8.30 -19.34 -10.60
C PHE A 166 -8.37 -17.81 -10.66
N LEU A 167 -9.38 -17.22 -9.99
CA LEU A 167 -9.53 -15.77 -9.91
C LEU A 167 -8.32 -15.11 -9.23
N LEU A 168 -7.83 -15.69 -8.14
CA LEU A 168 -6.66 -15.18 -7.41
C LEU A 168 -5.34 -15.43 -8.14
N TRP A 169 -5.22 -16.55 -8.85
CA TRP A 169 -4.05 -16.88 -9.66
C TRP A 169 -3.90 -15.92 -10.84
N ASN A 170 -4.97 -15.62 -11.58
CA ASN A 170 -4.92 -14.61 -12.64
C ASN A 170 -4.86 -13.19 -12.11
N GLN A 171 -5.53 -12.90 -11.00
CA GLN A 171 -5.59 -11.61 -10.29
C GLN A 171 -6.16 -10.41 -11.08
N CYS A 172 -5.77 -10.19 -12.32
CA CYS A 172 -6.21 -9.07 -13.16
C CYS A 172 -7.07 -9.56 -14.32
N PHE A 173 -8.24 -8.95 -14.50
CA PHE A 173 -9.17 -9.28 -15.58
C PHE A 173 -9.60 -8.03 -16.32
N THR A 174 -9.47 -8.05 -17.64
CA THR A 174 -10.03 -7.04 -18.54
C THR A 174 -11.43 -7.49 -18.97
N THR A 175 -12.42 -6.61 -18.82
CA THR A 175 -13.81 -6.88 -19.26
C THR A 175 -14.10 -6.17 -20.58
N ALA A 176 -15.14 -6.61 -21.29
CA ALA A 176 -15.58 -6.01 -22.56
C ALA A 176 -15.97 -4.52 -22.45
N SER A 177 -16.33 -4.06 -21.24
CA SER A 177 -16.69 -2.66 -20.97
C SER A 177 -15.47 -1.78 -20.64
N HIS A 178 -14.28 -2.14 -21.11
CA HIS A 178 -13.06 -1.36 -20.89
C HIS A 178 -12.66 -1.21 -19.42
N SER A 179 -13.21 -2.04 -18.54
CA SER A 179 -12.88 -2.02 -17.12
C SER A 179 -11.92 -3.14 -16.79
N VAL A 180 -10.87 -2.81 -16.04
CA VAL A 180 -9.90 -3.76 -15.53
C VAL A 180 -10.17 -3.99 -14.06
N TRP A 181 -10.24 -5.25 -13.62
CA TRP A 181 -10.54 -5.63 -12.25
C TRP A 181 -9.39 -6.39 -11.64
N ASN A 182 -9.00 -6.00 -10.44
CA ASN A 182 -8.01 -6.69 -9.65
C ASN A 182 -8.69 -7.44 -8.51
N LEU A 183 -8.53 -8.76 -8.50
CA LEU A 183 -9.11 -9.69 -7.54
C LEU A 183 -8.04 -10.04 -6.51
N ILE A 184 -8.27 -9.65 -5.26
CA ILE A 184 -7.26 -9.69 -4.20
C ILE A 184 -7.83 -10.51 -3.03
N PRO A 185 -7.05 -11.43 -2.43
CA PRO A 185 -7.52 -12.15 -1.26
C PRO A 185 -7.54 -11.23 -0.04
N PHE A 186 -8.42 -11.49 0.92
CA PHE A 186 -8.34 -10.83 2.22
C PHE A 186 -7.32 -11.55 3.10
N ASN A 187 -6.20 -10.90 3.41
CA ASN A 187 -5.23 -11.41 4.37
C ASN A 187 -5.14 -10.49 5.59
N LEU A 188 -5.75 -10.92 6.68
CA LEU A 188 -5.84 -10.17 7.94
C LEU A 188 -4.47 -9.89 8.59
N LYS A 189 -3.47 -10.72 8.26
CA LYS A 189 -2.11 -10.64 8.83
C LYS A 189 -1.16 -9.80 7.97
N GLU A 190 -1.54 -9.51 6.72
CA GLU A 190 -0.70 -8.73 5.80
C GLU A 190 -0.86 -7.24 6.04
N LEU A 191 0.16 -6.66 6.68
CA LEU A 191 0.30 -5.22 6.84
C LEU A 191 1.08 -4.60 5.67
N ALA A 192 1.00 -3.27 5.54
CA ALA A 192 1.76 -2.54 4.55
C ALA A 192 3.27 -2.77 4.73
N TRP A 193 3.94 -3.18 3.66
CA TRP A 193 5.41 -3.24 3.65
C TRP A 193 6.03 -1.85 3.50
N THR A 194 5.26 -0.85 3.09
CA THR A 194 5.72 0.53 2.95
C THR A 194 5.82 1.20 4.31
N ILE A 195 7.04 1.54 4.71
CA ILE A 195 7.33 2.15 6.01
C ILE A 195 7.20 3.68 5.89
N THR A 196 7.99 4.29 5.01
CA THR A 196 7.99 5.74 4.79
C THR A 196 8.62 6.10 3.45
N ALA A 197 8.46 7.35 3.02
CA ALA A 197 9.17 7.93 1.89
C ALA A 197 10.02 9.13 2.36
N PHE A 198 11.16 9.33 1.73
CA PHE A 198 12.09 10.41 2.02
C PHE A 198 12.33 11.27 0.78
N GLN A 199 12.28 12.59 0.95
CA GLN A 199 12.64 13.58 -0.05
C GLN A 199 13.88 14.38 0.38
N GLY A 200 14.46 15.12 -0.55
CA GLY A 200 15.57 16.04 -0.30
C GLY A 200 16.50 16.13 -1.51
N ASN A 201 17.42 17.10 -1.47
CA ASN A 201 18.36 17.36 -2.57
C ASN A 201 19.30 16.17 -2.86
N ILE A 202 19.44 15.25 -1.91
CA ILE A 202 20.30 14.06 -2.03
C ILE A 202 19.59 12.91 -2.76
N VAL A 203 18.29 13.01 -3.04
CA VAL A 203 17.56 11.91 -3.66
C VAL A 203 17.87 11.86 -5.16
N SER A 204 18.58 10.81 -5.57
CA SER A 204 18.90 10.53 -6.97
C SER A 204 18.89 9.03 -7.25
N ASN A 205 18.80 8.63 -8.53
CA ASN A 205 18.86 7.23 -8.94
C ASN A 205 20.31 6.71 -9.01
N ASP A 206 21.06 6.85 -7.92
CA ASP A 206 22.43 6.37 -7.76
C ASP A 206 22.44 5.19 -6.77
N LEU A 207 22.90 4.03 -7.22
CA LEU A 207 22.87 2.80 -6.41
C LEU A 207 23.79 2.85 -5.18
N ASP A 208 24.97 3.48 -5.25
CA ASP A 208 25.84 3.65 -4.08
C ASP A 208 25.18 4.61 -3.07
N LEU A 209 24.55 5.66 -3.58
CA LEU A 209 23.85 6.62 -2.73
C LEU A 209 22.63 6.00 -2.06
N ILE A 210 21.85 5.19 -2.77
CA ILE A 210 20.71 4.43 -2.20
C ILE A 210 21.21 3.48 -1.11
N ALA A 211 22.29 2.74 -1.35
CA ALA A 211 22.88 1.84 -0.36
C ALA A 211 23.40 2.61 0.87
N LYS A 212 24.06 3.75 0.65
CA LYS A 212 24.52 4.66 1.71
C LYS A 212 23.36 5.23 2.53
N ALA A 213 22.30 5.68 1.86
CA ALA A 213 21.11 6.19 2.52
C ALA A 213 20.43 5.11 3.37
N LEU A 214 20.23 3.91 2.82
CA LEU A 214 19.69 2.77 3.57
C LEU A 214 20.54 2.46 4.81
N ALA A 215 21.87 2.48 4.66
CA ALA A 215 22.77 2.24 5.78
C ALA A 215 22.65 3.32 6.88
N CYS A 216 22.54 4.59 6.50
CA CYS A 216 22.28 5.69 7.43
C CYS A 216 20.92 5.55 8.14
N ILE A 217 19.87 5.14 7.41
CA ILE A 217 18.54 4.90 7.97
C ILE A 217 18.62 3.77 9.01
N LYS A 218 19.18 2.60 8.66
CA LYS A 218 19.35 1.47 9.57
C LYS A 218 20.13 1.87 10.82
N ALA A 219 21.29 2.52 10.64
CA ALA A 219 22.12 2.94 11.76
C ALA A 219 21.44 3.98 12.68
N ALA A 220 20.56 4.83 12.15
CA ALA A 220 19.74 5.73 12.97
C ALA A 220 18.67 4.95 13.75
N THR A 221 17.95 4.05 13.08
CA THR A 221 16.95 3.16 13.71
C THR A 221 17.56 2.31 14.82
N TRP A 222 18.74 1.73 14.59
CA TRP A 222 19.42 0.86 15.54
C TRP A 222 19.85 1.58 16.82
N ARG A 223 20.08 2.89 16.78
CA ARG A 223 20.48 3.68 17.96
C ARG A 223 19.29 4.29 18.71
N ASP A 224 18.09 4.23 18.13
CA ASP A 224 16.91 4.80 18.76
C ASP A 224 16.34 3.85 19.83
N THR A 225 16.44 4.25 21.09
CA THR A 225 16.00 3.44 22.24
C THR A 225 14.48 3.22 22.26
N SER A 226 13.70 4.16 21.72
CA SER A 226 12.23 4.00 21.67
C SER A 226 11.86 2.90 20.68
N ILE A 227 12.50 2.88 19.52
CA ILE A 227 12.36 1.82 18.53
C ILE A 227 12.84 0.48 19.11
N GLN A 228 14.02 0.44 19.74
CA GLN A 228 14.54 -0.79 20.34
C GLN A 228 13.58 -1.39 21.37
N ASN A 229 13.02 -0.57 22.25
CA ASN A 229 12.06 -1.02 23.27
C ASN A 229 10.76 -1.53 22.63
N LEU A 230 10.26 -0.84 21.60
CA LEU A 230 9.06 -1.26 20.87
C LEU A 230 9.28 -2.59 20.14
N VAL A 231 10.42 -2.74 19.44
CA VAL A 231 10.81 -3.98 18.78
C VAL A 231 10.91 -5.12 19.80
N LYS A 232 11.59 -4.90 20.93
CA LYS A 232 11.69 -5.88 22.01
C LYS A 232 10.31 -6.34 22.49
N CYS A 233 9.40 -5.41 22.76
CA CYS A 233 8.04 -5.70 23.21
C CYS A 233 7.30 -6.60 22.21
N ILE A 234 7.37 -6.26 20.91
CA ILE A 234 6.75 -7.01 19.83
C ILE A 234 7.35 -8.42 19.71
N THR A 235 8.68 -8.54 19.71
CA THR A 235 9.33 -9.83 19.56
C THR A 235 9.13 -10.72 20.78
N GLN A 236 9.05 -10.14 21.98
CA GLN A 236 8.78 -10.88 23.21
C GLN A 236 7.35 -11.44 23.24
N SER A 237 6.36 -10.72 22.73
CA SER A 237 4.99 -11.26 22.61
C SER A 237 4.89 -12.40 21.59
N GLN A 238 5.88 -12.53 20.71
CA GLN A 238 6.04 -13.64 19.76
C GLN A 238 6.93 -14.78 20.30
N GLY A 239 7.36 -14.71 21.56
CA GLY A 239 8.22 -15.73 22.18
C GLY A 239 9.71 -15.59 21.87
N CYS A 240 10.12 -14.55 21.15
CA CYS A 240 11.53 -14.26 20.89
C CYS A 240 12.13 -13.48 22.06
N SER A 241 13.25 -13.94 22.58
CA SER A 241 14.06 -13.21 23.57
C SER A 241 15.40 -12.80 22.96
N GLY A 242 15.99 -11.72 23.45
CA GLY A 242 17.24 -11.20 22.90
C GLY A 242 17.57 -9.80 23.37
N ASN A 243 18.76 -9.33 22.99
CA ASN A 243 19.17 -7.95 23.21
C ASN A 243 18.31 -7.01 22.32
N PRO A 244 17.77 -5.89 22.84
CA PRO A 244 16.93 -4.98 22.05
C PRO A 244 17.61 -4.43 20.79
N ALA A 245 18.92 -4.17 20.85
CA ALA A 245 19.70 -3.69 19.72
C ALA A 245 19.82 -4.78 18.63
N GLU A 246 20.09 -6.02 19.04
CA GLU A 246 20.16 -7.18 18.14
C GLU A 246 18.81 -7.46 17.46
N LEU A 247 17.72 -7.43 18.21
CA LEU A 247 16.36 -7.59 17.67
C LEU A 247 16.01 -6.48 16.68
N THR A 248 16.49 -5.25 16.92
CA THR A 248 16.31 -4.12 15.99
C THR A 248 17.13 -4.29 14.71
N VAL A 249 18.35 -4.82 14.82
CA VAL A 249 19.14 -5.21 13.63
C VAL A 249 18.37 -6.22 12.80
N MET A 250 17.86 -7.29 13.42
CA MET A 250 17.05 -8.32 12.75
C MET A 250 15.81 -7.74 12.07
N MET A 251 15.07 -6.85 12.72
CA MET A 251 13.90 -6.16 12.12
C MET A 251 14.27 -5.49 10.79
N THR A 252 15.44 -4.86 10.71
CA THR A 252 15.87 -4.12 9.52
C THR A 252 16.47 -5.01 8.41
N HIS A 253 16.57 -6.33 8.61
CA HIS A 253 17.16 -7.23 7.59
C HIS A 253 16.37 -7.22 6.28
N SER A 254 15.04 -7.17 6.35
CA SER A 254 14.16 -7.14 5.17
C SER A 254 14.07 -5.77 4.49
N TRP A 255 14.70 -4.73 5.05
CA TRP A 255 14.52 -3.36 4.58
C TRP A 255 15.20 -3.13 3.23
N ARG A 256 14.46 -2.44 2.34
CA ARG A 256 14.90 -2.00 1.02
C ARG A 256 14.60 -0.54 0.84
N LEU A 257 15.50 0.16 0.17
CA LEU A 257 15.31 1.55 -0.24
C LEU A 257 15.25 1.58 -1.76
N SER A 258 14.19 2.16 -2.32
CA SER A 258 13.99 2.26 -3.78
C SER A 258 13.90 3.72 -4.18
N TYR A 259 14.57 4.11 -5.27
CA TYR A 259 14.34 5.40 -5.90
C TYR A 259 13.02 5.37 -6.65
N ILE A 260 12.18 6.38 -6.44
CA ILE A 260 10.92 6.56 -7.15
C ILE A 260 10.85 7.99 -7.65
N GLU A 261 10.76 8.15 -8.97
CA GLU A 261 10.44 9.44 -9.57
C GLU A 261 8.97 9.76 -9.29
N THR A 262 8.67 10.87 -8.62
CA THR A 262 7.29 11.36 -8.48
C THR A 262 7.08 12.64 -9.27
N ARG A 263 5.83 12.93 -9.60
CA ARG A 263 5.39 14.17 -10.25
C ARG A 263 4.29 14.79 -9.40
N ASN A 264 4.39 16.09 -9.14
CA ASN A 264 3.30 16.81 -8.49
C ASN A 264 2.23 17.24 -9.52
N PHE A 265 1.19 17.97 -9.08
CA PHE A 265 0.11 18.44 -9.96
C PHE A 265 0.57 19.40 -11.07
N ASN A 266 1.75 19.99 -10.94
CA ASN A 266 2.36 20.88 -11.93
C ASN A 266 3.36 20.14 -12.83
N ASP A 267 3.35 18.80 -12.81
CA ASP A 267 4.32 17.93 -13.50
C ASP A 267 5.78 18.15 -13.08
N ASN A 268 6.02 18.85 -11.97
CA ASN A 268 7.37 19.03 -11.44
C ASN A 268 7.82 17.73 -10.78
N LYS A 269 9.04 17.32 -11.12
CA LYS A 269 9.68 16.14 -10.55
C LYS A 269 9.96 16.35 -9.05
N GLY A 270 9.58 15.37 -8.24
CA GLY A 270 9.88 15.30 -6.82
C GLY A 270 10.31 13.89 -6.45
N PRO A 271 11.52 13.46 -6.82
CA PRO A 271 11.93 12.09 -6.56
C PRO A 271 11.97 11.83 -5.05
N VAL A 272 11.68 10.59 -4.67
CA VAL A 272 11.80 10.14 -3.29
C VAL A 272 12.61 8.85 -3.20
N PHE A 273 13.12 8.58 -2.00
CA PHE A 273 13.48 7.23 -1.60
C PHE A 273 12.32 6.59 -0.83
N LEU A 274 11.78 5.48 -1.32
CA LEU A 274 10.76 4.69 -0.64
C LEU A 274 11.41 3.59 0.20
N LEU A 275 11.21 3.65 1.52
CA LEU A 275 11.63 2.62 2.45
C LEU A 275 10.52 1.57 2.60
N THR A 276 10.84 0.33 2.25
CA THR A 276 9.96 -0.83 2.43
C THR A 276 10.65 -1.88 3.29
N GLY A 277 9.87 -2.72 3.96
CA GLY A 277 10.37 -3.82 4.77
C GLY A 277 9.24 -4.72 5.25
N GLN A 278 9.57 -5.97 5.56
CA GLN A 278 8.61 -6.93 6.10
C GLN A 278 8.13 -6.45 7.48
N PRO A 279 6.81 -6.39 7.73
CA PRO A 279 6.28 -6.14 9.06
C PRO A 279 6.78 -7.19 10.07
N ILE A 280 7.25 -6.76 11.23
CA ILE A 280 7.66 -7.67 12.33
C ILE A 280 6.50 -8.04 13.27
N THR A 281 5.28 -7.65 12.94
CA THR A 281 4.07 -7.92 13.72
C THR A 281 2.87 -7.95 12.78
N ASP A 282 1.83 -8.67 13.17
CA ASP A 282 0.49 -8.62 12.57
C ASP A 282 -0.42 -7.60 13.28
N ASN A 283 0.02 -7.01 14.39
CA ASN A 283 -0.70 -5.94 15.08
C ASN A 283 -0.50 -4.60 14.35
N LEU A 284 -1.59 -4.10 13.74
CA LEU A 284 -1.59 -2.87 12.96
C LEU A 284 -1.13 -1.63 13.75
N ASP A 285 -1.50 -1.52 15.03
CA ASP A 285 -1.17 -0.35 15.84
C ASP A 285 0.31 -0.34 16.21
N MET A 286 0.88 -1.49 16.55
CA MET A 286 2.31 -1.66 16.80
C MET A 286 3.14 -1.39 15.53
N HIS A 287 2.68 -1.88 14.37
CA HIS A 287 3.31 -1.59 13.09
C HIS A 287 3.28 -0.09 12.75
N ARG A 288 2.13 0.58 12.96
CA ARG A 288 2.00 2.03 12.78
C ARG A 288 2.90 2.81 13.75
N ALA A 289 3.02 2.36 15.01
CA ALA A 289 3.88 2.97 15.99
C ALA A 289 5.36 2.90 15.56
N ILE A 290 5.83 1.75 15.06
CA ILE A 290 7.18 1.62 14.48
C ILE A 290 7.37 2.61 13.34
N ALA A 291 6.46 2.62 12.35
CA ALA A 291 6.56 3.52 11.21
C ALA A 291 6.56 5.00 11.64
N ALA A 292 5.77 5.37 12.64
CA ALA A 292 5.74 6.71 13.19
C ALA A 292 7.06 7.11 13.88
N HIS A 293 7.69 6.20 14.62
CA HIS A 293 9.02 6.44 15.20
C HIS A 293 10.08 6.62 14.12
N ILE A 294 10.08 5.77 13.07
CA ILE A 294 11.03 5.87 11.95
C ILE A 294 10.86 7.22 11.22
N ARG A 295 9.64 7.71 11.04
CA ARG A 295 9.35 9.02 10.42
C ARG A 295 9.86 10.22 11.22
N ARG A 296 10.15 10.06 12.51
CA ARG A 296 10.70 11.12 13.36
C ARG A 296 12.22 11.13 13.41
N LEU A 297 12.88 10.11 12.85
CA LEU A 297 14.33 10.03 12.85
C LEU A 297 14.94 11.15 12.01
N ARG A 298 15.98 11.79 12.54
CA ARG A 298 16.81 12.76 11.81
C ARG A 298 17.92 12.00 11.08
N ILE A 299 17.69 11.73 9.81
CA ILE A 299 18.64 10.97 8.99
C ILE A 299 19.45 11.93 8.12
N ARG A 300 20.77 11.84 8.22
CA ARG A 300 21.71 12.58 7.37
C ARG A 300 22.50 11.60 6.52
N VAL A 301 22.60 11.90 5.23
CA VAL A 301 23.43 11.17 4.27
C VAL A 301 24.45 12.17 3.75
N ASN A 302 25.73 11.92 4.03
CA ASN A 302 26.79 12.93 3.93
C ASN A 302 26.46 14.13 4.85
N TYR A 303 26.27 15.31 4.25
CA TYR A 303 25.90 16.55 4.93
C TYR A 303 24.45 16.98 4.68
N GLN A 304 23.70 16.17 3.93
CA GLN A 304 22.32 16.49 3.53
C GLN A 304 21.33 15.68 4.36
N GLN A 305 20.21 16.31 4.72
CA GLN A 305 19.16 15.68 5.52
C GLN A 305 18.11 15.05 4.61
N LEU A 306 17.72 13.82 4.92
CA LEU A 306 16.52 13.20 4.38
C LEU A 306 15.30 13.73 5.15
N ILE A 307 14.31 14.23 4.41
CA ILE A 307 13.08 14.77 4.95
C ILE A 307 11.98 13.72 4.74
N ASN A 308 11.28 13.31 5.80
CA ASN A 308 10.16 12.40 5.64
C ASN A 308 9.02 13.09 4.87
N VAL A 309 8.37 12.33 3.99
CA VAL A 309 7.16 12.75 3.30
C VAL A 309 5.97 12.17 4.04
N ASP A 310 5.07 13.02 4.52
CA ASP A 310 3.89 12.58 5.29
C ASP A 310 2.94 11.74 4.44
N LYS A 311 2.92 11.96 3.13
CA LYS A 311 2.09 11.23 2.18
C LYS A 311 2.85 10.05 1.60
N ILE A 312 2.37 8.84 1.90
CA ILE A 312 2.82 7.62 1.23
C ILE A 312 2.47 7.73 -0.26
N ILE A 313 3.42 7.42 -1.13
CA ILE A 313 3.17 7.30 -2.56
C ILE A 313 2.20 6.16 -2.77
N ARG A 314 1.08 6.45 -3.41
CA ARG A 314 0.09 5.46 -3.80
C ARG A 314 -0.29 5.74 -5.25
N CYS A 315 -0.27 4.70 -6.06
CA CYS A 315 -0.82 4.76 -7.40
C CYS A 315 -2.35 4.91 -7.30
N ASP A 316 -2.90 5.94 -7.93
CA ASP A 316 -4.34 6.17 -7.94
C ASP A 316 -5.09 5.11 -8.76
N TRP A 317 -4.40 4.35 -9.60
CA TRP A 317 -5.03 3.40 -10.51
C TRP A 317 -5.06 1.97 -9.98
N CYS A 318 -3.90 1.36 -9.75
CA CYS A 318 -3.84 0.00 -9.20
C CYS A 318 -3.86 -0.02 -7.66
N LYS A 319 -3.83 1.16 -7.00
CA LYS A 319 -3.80 1.32 -5.54
C LYS A 319 -2.56 0.79 -4.82
N ASN A 320 -1.57 0.28 -5.56
CA ASN A 320 -0.28 -0.18 -5.04
C ASN A 320 0.51 1.01 -4.44
N GLN A 321 1.37 0.73 -3.46
CA GLN A 321 2.14 1.71 -2.69
C GLN A 321 3.63 1.77 -3.09
N ASN A 322 4.04 1.01 -4.10
CA ASN A 322 5.44 0.95 -4.55
C ASN A 322 5.74 1.82 -5.79
N HIS A 323 4.75 2.50 -6.37
CA HIS A 323 4.93 3.38 -7.51
C HIS A 323 3.84 4.48 -7.56
N PRO A 324 4.10 5.62 -8.22
CA PRO A 324 3.12 6.67 -8.48
C PRO A 324 2.29 6.37 -9.72
N SER A 325 1.15 7.06 -9.87
CA SER A 325 0.20 6.81 -10.96
C SER A 325 0.83 6.83 -12.35
N HIS A 326 1.67 7.82 -12.68
CA HIS A 326 2.28 7.94 -14.00
C HIS A 326 3.31 6.85 -14.35
N ALA A 327 3.79 6.10 -13.35
CA ALA A 327 4.70 4.96 -13.53
C ALA A 327 3.97 3.64 -13.26
N CYS A 328 2.64 3.62 -13.38
CA CYS A 328 1.86 2.42 -13.17
C CYS A 328 2.15 1.42 -14.30
N PRO A 329 2.60 0.18 -14.01
CA PRO A 329 2.93 -0.79 -15.06
C PRO A 329 1.71 -1.23 -15.86
N PHE A 330 0.52 -0.98 -15.34
CA PHE A 330 -0.73 -1.21 -16.05
C PHE A 330 -0.89 -0.17 -17.18
N LEU A 331 -0.49 1.09 -17.02
CA LEU A 331 -0.71 2.15 -18.01
C LEU A 331 -0.05 2.01 -19.37
N GLU A 332 1.11 1.36 -19.42
CA GLU A 332 1.89 1.26 -20.65
C GLU A 332 1.20 0.35 -21.67
N VAL A 333 0.15 -0.35 -21.25
CA VAL A 333 -0.88 -0.83 -22.14
C VAL A 333 -1.65 0.40 -22.62
N ASP A 334 -1.21 0.89 -23.79
CA ASP A 334 -1.64 2.03 -24.61
C ASP A 334 -3.01 2.66 -24.25
N SER A 335 -3.22 3.94 -24.54
CA SER A 335 -4.54 4.62 -24.41
C SER A 335 -5.71 3.92 -25.15
N THR A 336 -5.40 2.89 -25.94
CA THR A 336 -6.29 1.91 -26.53
C THR A 336 -6.51 0.64 -25.68
N TRP A 337 -6.18 0.64 -24.38
CA TRP A 337 -6.36 -0.48 -23.45
C TRP A 337 -7.84 -0.62 -23.10
N TYR A 338 -8.53 -1.10 -24.10
CA TYR A 338 -9.94 -1.29 -24.15
C TYR A 338 -10.28 -2.80 -24.19
N GLY A 339 -9.32 -3.64 -23.82
CA GLY A 339 -9.32 -5.05 -24.21
C GLY A 339 -9.11 -5.17 -25.73
N LEU A 340 -9.20 -6.38 -26.27
CA LEU A 340 -9.30 -6.55 -27.73
C LEU A 340 -10.48 -5.69 -28.22
N SER A 341 -10.26 -4.79 -29.19
CA SER A 341 -11.40 -4.09 -29.80
C SER A 341 -12.37 -5.14 -30.34
N THR A 342 -13.68 -4.88 -30.22
CA THR A 342 -14.74 -5.79 -30.67
C THR A 342 -14.58 -6.21 -32.14
N ASP A 343 -13.89 -5.41 -32.96
CA ASP A 343 -13.59 -5.72 -34.35
C ASP A 343 -12.61 -6.90 -34.52
N LYS A 344 -11.78 -7.19 -33.51
CA LYS A 344 -10.85 -8.34 -33.49
C LYS A 344 -11.44 -9.60 -32.85
N LEU A 345 -12.70 -9.56 -32.39
CA LEU A 345 -13.39 -10.70 -31.77
C LEU A 345 -14.39 -11.40 -32.68
N ARG A 346 -14.37 -11.09 -33.98
CA ARG A 346 -15.01 -11.94 -34.97
C ARG A 346 -14.21 -13.23 -35.11
N LEU A 347 -14.58 -14.23 -34.32
CA LEU A 347 -14.20 -15.62 -34.59
C LEU A 347 -14.63 -15.94 -36.03
N PRO A 348 -13.77 -16.59 -36.84
CA PRO A 348 -14.23 -17.17 -38.10
C PRO A 348 -15.36 -18.15 -37.78
N CYS A 349 -16.53 -17.90 -38.39
CA CYS A 349 -17.70 -18.78 -38.30
C CYS A 349 -17.39 -20.17 -38.86
#